data_AF-A0A962NHQ9-F1
#
_entry.id   AF-A0A962NHQ9-F1
#
_cell.length_a   1.000
_cell.length_b   1.000
_cell.length_c   1.000
_cell.angle_alpha   90.00
_cell.angle_beta   90.00
_cell.angle_gamma   90.00
#
_symmetry.space_group_name_H-M   'P 1'
#
loop_
_entity.id
_entity.type
_entity.pdbx_description
1 polymer ?
#
loop_
_entity_poly.entity_id
_entity_poly.type
_entity_poly.pdbx_seq_one_letter_code
_entity_poly.pdbx_strand_id
1 'polypeptide(L)'
;MIGNPIRLAPLHCVIALTAVLSCTSVRAATEAPAESALPERFDVAELQQDFEALYQGLQASHFDLYARRDKADYDRRYEQVREAIDEPMSLQAAEVHFQRFVAYGDIAHARIDFPAAAWEAFRQAGGTALPIYPQFVAGQFHVGESYVDEVPVGAQLTALQGLPIADWTARLRQHLSADSDYLAQTMLEFRWPALLWLELGEQPDYSIAWTAADGSQQHRRIPALSQAQLRSAAAARAGADRPERALELRPDGIAYLRPGPFYNIDPGAADPWDPGSFVAFVDAAFEQILAADARALLIDLRDNPGGD
;
A
#
# COMPACT_ATOMS: atom_id res chain seq x y z
N MET A 1 34.15 24.58 26.24
CA MET A 1 35.49 24.18 25.77
C MET A 1 35.38 24.00 24.26
N ILE A 2 35.50 25.07 23.48
CA ILE A 2 36.72 25.54 22.79
C ILE A 2 37.35 24.43 21.95
N GLY A 3 37.29 24.58 20.61
CA GLY A 3 38.06 23.75 19.70
C GLY A 3 37.58 23.71 18.25
N ASN A 4 37.49 24.85 17.58
CA ASN A 4 37.76 24.97 16.13
C ASN A 4 39.10 25.77 16.04
N PRO A 5 39.85 25.91 14.92
CA PRO A 5 39.61 25.44 13.54
C PRO A 5 40.88 25.17 12.65
N ILE A 6 40.65 24.76 11.38
CA ILE A 6 41.37 25.10 10.11
C ILE A 6 42.87 24.73 9.89
N ARG A 7 43.19 24.13 8.72
CA ARG A 7 44.10 24.61 7.61
C ARG A 7 44.40 23.42 6.64
N LEU A 8 43.92 23.41 5.39
CA LEU A 8 44.39 24.06 4.15
C LEU A 8 45.70 23.51 3.53
N ALA A 9 45.51 22.69 2.47
CA ALA A 9 46.17 22.69 1.15
C ALA A 9 47.69 22.35 1.04
N PRO A 10 48.28 22.35 -0.19
CA PRO A 10 48.11 21.43 -1.33
C PRO A 10 49.49 20.85 -1.79
N LEU A 11 49.58 19.89 -2.73
CA LEU A 11 50.66 19.87 -3.76
C LEU A 11 50.52 18.73 -4.79
N HIS A 12 50.38 19.14 -6.05
CA HIS A 12 51.10 18.69 -7.25
C HIS A 12 51.57 17.22 -7.40
N CYS A 13 50.92 16.53 -8.34
CA CYS A 13 51.47 16.08 -9.64
C CYS A 13 52.89 15.48 -9.65
N VAL A 14 53.01 14.16 -9.80
CA VAL A 14 54.05 13.53 -10.65
C VAL A 14 53.48 12.26 -11.29
N ILE A 15 53.47 12.25 -12.63
CA ILE A 15 53.32 11.06 -13.46
C ILE A 15 54.69 10.37 -13.50
N ALA A 16 54.74 9.08 -13.15
CA ALA A 16 55.85 8.21 -13.55
C ALA A 16 55.32 6.80 -13.84
N LEU A 17 55.33 6.47 -15.13
CA LEU A 17 55.04 5.18 -15.73
C LEU A 17 56.35 4.40 -15.80
N THR A 18 56.50 3.26 -15.09
CA THR A 18 57.37 2.15 -15.56
C THR A 18 57.18 0.83 -14.80
N ALA A 19 56.78 -0.19 -15.57
CA ALA A 19 57.23 -1.58 -15.60
C ALA A 19 57.28 -2.46 -14.32
N VAL A 20 56.31 -3.38 -14.26
CA VAL A 20 56.40 -4.85 -14.08
C VAL A 20 57.48 -5.40 -13.14
N LEU A 21 57.05 -6.01 -12.03
CA LEU A 21 57.59 -7.29 -11.56
C LEU A 21 56.54 -8.07 -10.75
N SER A 22 56.29 -9.30 -11.17
CA SER A 22 55.33 -10.24 -10.60
C SER A 22 55.70 -10.69 -9.17
N CYS A 23 54.74 -10.59 -8.25
CA CYS A 23 54.66 -11.48 -7.08
C CYS A 23 53.22 -11.99 -6.97
N THR A 24 53.02 -13.21 -7.43
CA THR A 24 51.84 -14.03 -7.21
C THR A 24 51.61 -14.23 -5.72
N SER A 25 50.62 -13.52 -5.18
CA SER A 25 49.95 -13.89 -3.93
C SER A 25 48.50 -14.22 -4.30
N VAL A 26 48.22 -15.50 -4.55
CA VAL A 26 46.84 -15.99 -4.59
C VAL A 26 46.33 -15.90 -3.15
N ARG A 27 45.74 -14.76 -2.80
CA ARG A 27 44.79 -14.71 -1.70
C ARG A 27 43.63 -15.58 -2.15
N ALA A 28 43.47 -16.74 -1.52
CA ALA A 28 42.18 -17.40 -1.51
C ALA A 28 41.21 -16.37 -0.91
N ALA A 29 40.41 -15.73 -1.77
CA ALA A 29 39.22 -15.05 -1.33
C ALA A 29 38.35 -16.15 -0.74
N THR A 30 38.25 -16.18 0.58
CA THR A 30 37.12 -16.82 1.26
C THR A 30 35.88 -16.21 0.63
N GLU A 31 35.20 -16.96 -0.24
CA GLU A 31 33.85 -16.65 -0.68
C GLU A 31 33.04 -16.37 0.57
N ALA A 32 32.46 -15.17 0.64
CA ALA A 32 31.39 -14.93 1.59
C ALA A 32 30.36 -16.06 1.39
N PRO A 33 29.82 -16.65 2.48
CA PRO A 33 28.82 -17.70 2.34
C PRO A 33 27.72 -17.15 1.42
N ALA A 34 27.46 -17.89 0.33
CA ALA A 34 26.37 -17.58 -0.56
C ALA A 34 25.12 -17.39 0.31
N GLU A 35 24.51 -16.22 0.21
CA GLU A 35 23.23 -15.93 0.82
C GLU A 35 22.29 -17.07 0.40
N SER A 36 21.97 -17.95 1.35
CA SER A 36 21.21 -19.15 1.05
C SER A 36 19.88 -18.69 0.48
N ALA A 37 19.64 -19.00 -0.80
CA ALA A 37 18.34 -18.79 -1.40
C ALA A 37 17.28 -19.44 -0.51
N LEU A 38 16.21 -18.72 -0.22
CA LEU A 38 15.09 -19.26 0.55
C LEU A 38 14.56 -20.52 -0.16
N PRO A 39 14.12 -21.53 0.60
CA PRO A 39 13.53 -22.71 0.00
C PRO A 39 12.26 -22.35 -0.78
N GLU A 40 11.94 -23.13 -1.82
CA GLU A 40 10.74 -22.92 -2.63
C GLU A 40 9.45 -23.11 -1.80
N ARG A 41 9.50 -24.02 -0.82
CA ARG A 41 8.44 -24.30 0.15
C ARG A 41 9.01 -24.55 1.54
N PHE A 42 8.25 -24.16 2.56
CA PHE A 42 8.53 -24.42 3.97
C PHE A 42 7.72 -25.61 4.45
N ASP A 43 8.32 -26.43 5.30
CA ASP A 43 7.65 -27.62 5.83
C ASP A 43 6.59 -27.25 6.86
N VAL A 44 5.58 -28.11 7.01
CA VAL A 44 4.43 -27.90 7.93
C VAL A 44 4.87 -27.60 9.36
N ALA A 45 5.88 -28.32 9.86
CA ALA A 45 6.35 -28.13 11.23
C ALA A 45 7.00 -26.76 11.44
N GLU A 46 7.76 -26.27 10.45
CA GLU A 46 8.36 -24.93 10.47
C GLU A 46 7.29 -23.85 10.43
N LEU A 47 6.31 -24.00 9.53
CA LEU A 47 5.19 -23.06 9.40
C LEU A 47 4.33 -23.00 10.67
N GLN A 48 4.04 -24.13 11.31
CA GLN A 48 3.32 -24.16 12.58
C GLN A 48 4.12 -23.51 13.72
N GLN A 49 5.44 -23.71 13.74
CA GLN A 49 6.32 -23.06 14.72
C GLN A 49 6.38 -21.54 14.52
N ASP A 50 6.51 -21.08 13.28
CA ASP A 50 6.51 -19.65 12.96
C ASP A 50 5.15 -19.00 13.26
N PHE A 51 4.05 -19.72 13.00
CA PHE A 51 2.71 -19.25 13.32
C PHE A 51 2.46 -19.14 14.84
N GLU A 52 2.96 -20.10 15.62
CA GLU A 52 2.94 -20.01 17.09
C GLU A 52 3.77 -18.81 17.58
N ALA A 53 4.98 -18.63 17.05
CA ALA A 53 5.83 -17.49 17.39
C ALA A 53 5.17 -16.14 17.05
N LEU A 54 4.46 -16.07 15.91
CA LEU A 54 3.65 -14.90 15.53
C LEU A 54 2.58 -14.60 16.58
N TYR A 55 1.79 -15.60 16.99
CA TYR A 55 0.71 -15.35 17.95
C TYR A 55 1.25 -14.96 19.34
N GLN A 56 2.30 -15.64 19.82
CA GLN A 56 2.99 -15.27 21.07
C GLN A 56 3.58 -13.85 20.99
N GLY A 57 4.18 -13.50 19.85
CA GLY A 57 4.73 -12.17 19.61
C GLY A 57 3.66 -11.09 19.67
N LEU A 58 2.51 -11.30 19.04
CA LEU A 58 1.36 -10.40 19.13
C LEU A 58 0.88 -10.23 20.58
N GLN A 59 0.75 -11.32 21.33
CA GLN A 59 0.32 -11.28 22.74
C GLN A 59 1.31 -10.53 23.63
N ALA A 60 2.62 -10.69 23.38
CA ALA A 60 3.67 -10.11 24.21
C ALA A 60 3.94 -8.63 23.91
N SER A 61 3.73 -8.20 22.65
CA SER A 61 4.14 -6.86 22.19
C SER A 61 2.98 -5.87 22.04
N HIS A 62 1.76 -6.36 21.78
CA HIS A 62 0.63 -5.48 21.52
C HIS A 62 0.05 -4.93 22.84
N PHE A 63 -0.23 -3.62 22.88
CA PHE A 63 -0.76 -2.96 24.08
C PHE A 63 -2.09 -3.55 24.55
N ASP A 64 -3.01 -3.78 23.61
CA ASP A 64 -4.29 -4.48 23.84
C ASP A 64 -4.73 -5.25 22.59
N LEU A 65 -4.23 -6.48 22.43
CA LEU A 65 -4.51 -7.31 21.24
C LEU A 65 -6.01 -7.64 21.10
N TYR A 66 -6.74 -7.62 22.21
CA TYR A 66 -8.12 -8.08 22.32
C TYR A 66 -9.12 -6.93 22.39
N ALA A 67 -8.70 -5.69 22.07
CA ALA A 67 -9.52 -4.49 22.14
C ALA A 67 -10.82 -4.58 21.30
N ARG A 68 -10.83 -5.41 20.25
CA ARG A 68 -11.93 -5.52 19.27
C ARG A 68 -12.45 -6.93 19.07
N ARG A 69 -11.77 -7.93 19.63
CA ARG A 69 -12.08 -9.35 19.48
C ARG A 69 -11.90 -10.03 20.83
N ASP A 70 -12.88 -10.82 21.23
CA ASP A 70 -12.77 -11.61 22.45
C ASP A 70 -11.58 -12.56 22.37
N LYS A 71 -10.79 -12.64 23.46
CA LYS A 71 -9.63 -13.53 23.51
C LYS A 71 -9.99 -14.97 23.17
N ALA A 72 -11.13 -15.47 23.66
CA ALA A 72 -11.58 -16.82 23.38
C ALA A 72 -11.87 -17.05 21.89
N ASP A 73 -12.33 -16.02 21.17
CA ASP A 73 -12.58 -16.09 19.73
C ASP A 73 -11.28 -16.04 18.95
N TYR A 74 -10.32 -15.22 19.41
CA TYR A 74 -8.97 -15.15 18.87
C TYR A 74 -8.22 -16.48 19.03
N ASP A 75 -8.28 -17.09 20.23
CA ASP A 75 -7.66 -18.39 20.52
C ASP A 75 -8.28 -19.50 19.64
N ARG A 76 -9.61 -19.50 19.45
CA ARG A 76 -10.26 -20.45 18.52
C ARG A 76 -9.82 -20.21 17.08
N ARG A 77 -9.71 -18.96 16.66
CA ARG A 77 -9.23 -18.62 15.32
C ARG A 77 -7.77 -19.04 15.12
N TYR A 78 -6.94 -18.89 16.14
CA TYR A 78 -5.56 -19.36 16.15
C TYR A 78 -5.50 -20.87 15.89
N GLU A 79 -6.21 -21.68 16.67
CA GLU A 79 -6.20 -23.13 16.48
C GLU A 79 -6.70 -23.54 15.10
N GLN A 80 -7.78 -22.92 14.61
CA GLN A 80 -8.29 -23.19 13.26
C GLN A 80 -7.27 -22.90 12.16
N VAL A 81 -6.54 -21.79 12.27
CA VAL A 81 -5.53 -21.40 11.28
C VAL A 81 -4.30 -22.31 11.38
N ARG A 82 -3.88 -22.66 12.60
CA ARG A 82 -2.76 -23.58 12.85
C ARG A 82 -3.04 -24.98 12.32
N GLU A 83 -4.25 -25.50 12.55
CA GLU A 83 -4.70 -26.80 12.03
C GLU A 83 -4.81 -26.83 10.50
N ALA A 84 -5.14 -25.68 9.88
CA ALA A 84 -5.16 -25.54 8.42
C ALA A 84 -3.77 -25.45 7.78
N ILE A 85 -2.69 -25.40 8.56
CA ILE A 85 -1.33 -25.58 8.07
C ILE A 85 -1.05 -27.09 8.06
N ASP A 86 -1.51 -27.77 7.01
CA ASP A 86 -1.45 -29.23 6.85
C ASP A 86 -0.63 -29.69 5.64
N GLU A 87 -0.17 -28.74 4.81
CA GLU A 87 0.73 -28.98 3.68
C GLU A 87 1.87 -27.94 3.60
N PRO A 88 3.03 -28.29 2.99
CA PRO A 88 4.11 -27.33 2.77
C PRO A 88 3.67 -26.14 1.90
N MET A 89 3.99 -24.93 2.31
CA MET A 89 3.58 -23.68 1.63
C MET A 89 4.78 -22.92 1.07
N SER A 90 4.60 -22.21 -0.04
CA SER A 90 5.57 -21.19 -0.46
C SER A 90 5.56 -20.01 0.52
N LEU A 91 6.60 -19.16 0.48
CA LEU A 91 6.64 -17.92 1.30
C LEU A 91 5.36 -17.09 1.15
N GLN A 92 4.95 -16.82 -0.10
CA GLN A 92 3.76 -16.02 -0.38
C GLN A 92 2.49 -16.65 0.19
N ALA A 93 2.33 -17.98 0.09
CA ALA A 93 1.16 -18.67 0.63
C ALA A 93 1.13 -18.59 2.17
N ALA A 94 2.28 -18.78 2.82
CA ALA A 94 2.42 -18.63 4.26
C ALA A 94 2.14 -17.18 4.73
N GLU A 95 2.72 -16.18 4.05
CA GLU A 95 2.48 -14.75 4.35
C GLU A 95 1.00 -14.39 4.27
N VAL A 96 0.30 -14.85 3.23
CA VAL A 96 -1.14 -14.60 3.06
C VAL A 96 -1.96 -15.31 4.14
N HIS A 97 -1.60 -16.55 4.48
CA HIS A 97 -2.26 -17.32 5.54
C HIS A 97 -2.14 -16.61 6.89
N PHE A 98 -0.92 -16.18 7.23
CA PHE A 98 -0.63 -15.47 8.48
C PHE A 98 -1.27 -14.08 8.47
N GLN A 99 -1.22 -13.36 7.35
CA GLN A 99 -1.86 -12.05 7.20
C GLN A 99 -3.34 -12.10 7.57
N ARG A 100 -4.09 -13.09 7.06
CA ARG A 100 -5.52 -13.23 7.36
C ARG A 100 -5.79 -13.50 8.84
N PHE A 101 -4.86 -14.16 9.54
CA PHE A 101 -4.95 -14.32 10.98
C PHE A 101 -4.69 -13.01 11.73
N VAL A 102 -3.66 -12.25 11.36
CA VAL A 102 -3.37 -10.97 12.00
C VAL A 102 -4.49 -9.95 11.74
N ALA A 103 -5.01 -9.90 10.51
CA ALA A 103 -6.13 -9.02 10.12
C ALA A 103 -7.43 -9.29 10.89
N TYR A 104 -7.64 -10.51 11.40
CA TYR A 104 -8.81 -10.86 12.21
C TYR A 104 -8.95 -9.97 13.46
N GLY A 105 -7.84 -9.46 14.01
CA GLY A 105 -7.84 -8.59 15.17
C GLY A 105 -8.52 -7.23 14.94
N ASP A 106 -8.70 -6.80 13.68
CA ASP A 106 -9.27 -5.50 13.30
C ASP A 106 -8.51 -4.29 13.90
N ILE A 107 -7.18 -4.36 13.99
CA ILE A 107 -6.35 -3.27 14.56
C ILE A 107 -5.36 -2.80 13.49
N ALA A 108 -5.52 -1.56 12.98
CA ALA A 108 -4.85 -1.13 11.75
C ALA A 108 -3.32 -1.28 11.76
N HIS A 109 -2.69 -1.16 12.93
CA HIS A 109 -1.24 -1.24 13.11
C HIS A 109 -0.75 -2.63 13.56
N ALA A 110 -1.65 -3.57 13.86
CA ALA A 110 -1.32 -4.99 14.00
C ALA A 110 -1.63 -5.66 12.65
N ARG A 111 -0.63 -5.77 11.78
CA ARG A 111 -0.79 -6.27 10.42
C ARG A 111 0.46 -6.98 9.90
N ILE A 112 0.25 -7.87 8.95
CA ILE A 112 1.28 -8.29 8.00
C ILE A 112 0.96 -7.58 6.70
N ASP A 113 1.95 -6.84 6.18
CA ASP A 113 1.76 -6.07 4.95
C ASP A 113 1.45 -6.98 3.77
N PHE A 114 0.71 -6.43 2.81
CA PHE A 114 0.47 -7.11 1.53
C PHE A 114 1.81 -7.41 0.85
N PRO A 115 1.96 -8.57 0.16
CA PRO A 115 3.20 -8.96 -0.53
C PRO A 115 3.48 -8.09 -1.76
N ALA A 116 3.86 -6.83 -1.51
CA ALA A 116 4.02 -5.79 -2.52
C ALA A 116 5.08 -6.17 -3.56
N ALA A 117 6.20 -6.78 -3.14
CA ALA A 117 7.24 -7.24 -4.04
C ALA A 117 6.74 -8.28 -5.06
N ALA A 118 5.89 -9.22 -4.63
CA ALA A 118 5.31 -10.23 -5.52
C ALA A 118 4.36 -9.60 -6.55
N TRP A 119 3.52 -8.67 -6.09
CA TRP A 119 2.63 -7.90 -6.98
C TRP A 119 3.41 -7.03 -7.97
N GLU A 120 4.44 -6.32 -7.52
CA GLU A 120 5.28 -5.49 -8.37
C GLU A 120 6.00 -6.32 -9.43
N ALA A 121 6.60 -7.46 -9.04
CA ALA A 121 7.23 -8.39 -9.97
C ALA A 121 6.22 -8.91 -11.01
N PHE A 122 5.02 -9.30 -10.57
CA PHE A 122 3.94 -9.73 -11.46
C PHE A 122 3.56 -8.64 -12.47
N ARG A 123 3.39 -7.39 -12.02
CA ARG A 123 3.01 -6.26 -12.90
C ARG A 123 4.13 -5.86 -13.85
N GLN A 124 5.38 -5.88 -13.41
CA GLN A 124 6.56 -5.61 -14.23
C GLN A 124 6.78 -6.67 -15.32
N ALA A 125 6.44 -7.93 -15.03
CA ALA A 125 6.47 -9.02 -16.00
C ALA A 125 5.35 -8.95 -17.06
N GLY A 126 4.52 -7.90 -17.03
CA GLY A 126 3.42 -7.70 -17.98
C GLY A 126 2.07 -8.23 -17.49
N GLY A 127 2.00 -8.74 -16.26
CA GLY A 127 0.78 -9.28 -15.66
C GLY A 127 -0.37 -8.28 -15.68
N THR A 128 -1.57 -8.78 -15.89
CA THR A 128 -2.80 -7.99 -16.07
C THR A 128 -3.73 -8.05 -14.85
N ALA A 129 -4.55 -7.01 -14.65
CA ALA A 129 -5.42 -6.90 -13.47
C ALA A 129 -6.71 -6.14 -13.80
N LEU A 130 -7.71 -6.24 -12.90
CA LEU A 130 -8.98 -5.53 -13.03
C LEU A 130 -8.75 -4.01 -13.12
N PRO A 131 -9.24 -3.33 -14.17
CA PRO A 131 -9.03 -1.89 -14.37
C PRO A 131 -10.15 -1.03 -13.76
N ILE A 132 -10.68 -1.42 -12.60
CA ILE A 132 -11.76 -0.73 -11.88
C ILE A 132 -11.41 -0.65 -10.40
N TYR A 133 -11.58 0.54 -9.82
CA TYR A 133 -11.39 0.80 -8.40
C TYR A 133 -12.72 1.19 -7.73
N PRO A 134 -13.02 0.66 -6.54
CA PRO A 134 -14.22 1.03 -5.81
C PRO A 134 -14.17 2.48 -5.31
N GLN A 135 -15.36 3.03 -5.11
CA GLN A 135 -15.65 4.03 -4.11
C GLN A 135 -16.79 3.48 -3.25
N PHE A 136 -16.60 3.41 -1.93
CA PHE A 136 -17.64 2.95 -1.02
C PHE A 136 -18.49 4.12 -0.54
N VAL A 137 -19.79 4.08 -0.85
CA VAL A 137 -20.77 5.08 -0.40
C VAL A 137 -21.81 4.37 0.44
N ALA A 138 -21.90 4.71 1.73
CA ALA A 138 -22.80 4.05 2.68
C ALA A 138 -22.67 2.50 2.66
N GLY A 139 -21.44 1.99 2.52
CA GLY A 139 -21.14 0.55 2.44
C GLY A 139 -21.46 -0.11 1.10
N GLN A 140 -21.93 0.64 0.10
CA GLN A 140 -22.22 0.13 -1.24
C GLN A 140 -21.01 0.33 -2.16
N PHE A 141 -20.71 -0.67 -2.98
CA PHE A 141 -19.65 -0.57 -3.99
C PHE A 141 -20.15 0.25 -5.18
N HIS A 142 -19.60 1.45 -5.34
CA HIS A 142 -19.70 2.22 -6.57
C HIS A 142 -18.39 2.16 -7.34
N VAL A 143 -18.45 2.32 -8.66
CA VAL A 143 -17.25 2.49 -9.49
C VAL A 143 -16.66 3.87 -9.19
N GLY A 144 -15.57 3.94 -8.44
CA GLY A 144 -14.84 5.19 -8.19
C GLY A 144 -14.01 5.59 -9.40
N GLU A 145 -13.28 4.62 -9.95
CA GLU A 145 -12.50 4.79 -11.17
C GLU A 145 -12.74 3.62 -12.12
N SER A 146 -12.81 3.93 -13.42
CA SER A 146 -12.89 2.96 -14.50
C SER A 146 -11.95 3.36 -15.62
N TYR A 147 -11.07 2.44 -15.98
CA TYR A 147 -10.10 2.63 -17.06
C TYR A 147 -10.53 1.92 -18.36
N VAL A 148 -11.80 1.55 -18.43
CA VAL A 148 -12.51 0.94 -19.58
C VAL A 148 -13.80 1.72 -19.83
N ASP A 149 -14.30 1.73 -21.07
CA ASP A 149 -15.49 2.54 -21.43
C ASP A 149 -16.79 1.80 -21.13
N GLU A 150 -16.74 0.49 -20.99
CA GLU A 150 -17.89 -0.41 -20.86
C GLU A 150 -18.58 -0.28 -19.50
N VAL A 151 -17.87 0.17 -18.47
CA VAL A 151 -18.38 0.30 -17.10
C VAL A 151 -18.26 1.76 -16.64
N PRO A 152 -19.39 2.47 -16.47
CA PRO A 152 -19.36 3.89 -16.15
C PRO A 152 -18.99 4.14 -14.69
N VAL A 153 -18.24 5.21 -14.45
CA VAL A 153 -17.98 5.74 -13.10
C VAL A 153 -19.30 6.10 -12.41
N GLY A 154 -19.38 5.84 -11.11
CA GLY A 154 -20.56 6.01 -10.28
C GLY A 154 -21.57 4.85 -10.31
N ALA A 155 -21.43 3.92 -11.26
CA ALA A 155 -22.28 2.73 -11.31
C ALA A 155 -22.18 1.91 -10.02
N GLN A 156 -23.32 1.40 -9.54
CA GLN A 156 -23.33 0.51 -8.38
C GLN A 156 -23.04 -0.92 -8.84
N LEU A 157 -21.83 -1.43 -8.61
CA LEU A 157 -21.53 -2.83 -8.89
C LEU A 157 -22.39 -3.73 -8.00
N THR A 158 -22.88 -4.83 -8.58
CA THR A 158 -23.72 -5.80 -7.88
C THR A 158 -23.10 -7.19 -7.89
N ALA A 159 -22.31 -7.53 -8.91
CA ALA A 159 -21.57 -8.79 -8.96
C ALA A 159 -20.25 -8.68 -9.73
N LEU A 160 -19.30 -9.54 -9.36
CA LEU A 160 -18.02 -9.73 -10.03
C LEU A 160 -17.76 -11.24 -10.14
N GLN A 161 -17.37 -11.72 -11.33
CA GLN A 161 -17.12 -13.15 -11.60
C GLN A 161 -18.30 -14.05 -11.17
N GLY A 162 -19.53 -13.57 -11.34
CA GLY A 162 -20.76 -14.29 -10.98
C GLY A 162 -21.10 -14.34 -9.48
N LEU A 163 -20.24 -13.79 -8.61
CA LEU A 163 -20.52 -13.68 -7.18
C LEU A 163 -21.03 -12.27 -6.82
N PRO A 164 -21.96 -12.14 -5.85
CA PRO A 164 -22.34 -10.85 -5.30
C PRO A 164 -21.12 -10.02 -4.90
N ILE A 165 -21.14 -8.72 -5.18
CA ILE A 165 -20.00 -7.85 -4.85
C ILE A 165 -19.75 -7.80 -3.34
N ALA A 166 -20.81 -7.96 -2.53
CA ALA A 166 -20.71 -8.02 -1.07
C ALA A 166 -19.86 -9.22 -0.59
N ASP A 167 -19.94 -10.35 -1.28
CA ASP A 167 -19.16 -11.54 -0.96
C ASP A 167 -17.68 -11.29 -1.28
N TRP A 168 -17.39 -10.61 -2.39
CA TRP A 168 -16.03 -10.15 -2.70
C TRP A 168 -15.53 -9.15 -1.67
N THR A 169 -16.31 -8.14 -1.32
CA THR A 169 -15.93 -7.15 -0.29
C THR A 169 -15.62 -7.85 1.04
N ALA A 170 -16.46 -8.78 1.48
CA ALA A 170 -16.23 -9.55 2.71
C ALA A 170 -14.98 -10.43 2.62
N ARG A 171 -14.75 -11.09 1.47
CA ARG A 171 -13.57 -11.91 1.22
C ARG A 171 -12.28 -11.09 1.22
N LEU A 172 -12.21 -10.02 0.43
CA LEU A 172 -11.02 -9.18 0.33
C LEU A 172 -10.73 -8.43 1.63
N ARG A 173 -11.76 -8.08 2.42
CA ARG A 173 -11.59 -7.51 3.77
C ARG A 173 -10.74 -8.41 4.67
N GLN A 174 -10.78 -9.74 4.52
CA GLN A 174 -10.02 -10.65 5.37
C GLN A 174 -8.51 -10.47 5.29
N HIS A 175 -8.01 -9.75 4.29
CA HIS A 175 -6.60 -9.40 4.15
C HIS A 175 -6.21 -8.08 4.83
N LEU A 176 -7.18 -7.34 5.37
CA LEU A 176 -7.01 -5.97 5.83
C LEU A 176 -7.25 -5.88 7.33
N SER A 177 -6.21 -5.56 8.09
CA SER A 177 -6.36 -5.16 9.47
C SER A 177 -6.80 -3.70 9.51
N ALA A 178 -7.96 -3.43 10.09
CA ALA A 178 -8.54 -2.09 10.12
C ALA A 178 -9.44 -1.88 11.33
N ASP A 179 -9.27 -0.74 12.00
CA ASP A 179 -10.02 -0.33 13.20
C ASP A 179 -11.53 -0.16 13.00
N SER A 180 -12.01 -0.09 11.77
CA SER A 180 -13.42 0.09 11.46
C SER A 180 -13.75 -0.39 10.05
N ASP A 181 -15.03 -0.59 9.78
CA ASP A 181 -15.52 -0.86 8.42
C ASP A 181 -15.23 0.26 7.45
N TYR A 182 -15.31 1.51 7.92
CA TYR A 182 -14.97 2.66 7.12
C TYR A 182 -13.50 2.62 6.68
N LEU A 183 -12.57 2.39 7.61
CA LEU A 183 -11.15 2.30 7.29
C LEU A 183 -10.85 1.13 6.33
N ALA A 184 -11.44 -0.05 6.57
CA ALA A 184 -11.26 -1.19 5.68
C ALA A 184 -11.79 -0.92 4.26
N GLN A 185 -12.93 -0.23 4.15
CA GLN A 185 -13.48 0.17 2.85
C GLN A 185 -12.55 1.15 2.14
N THR A 186 -12.04 2.17 2.82
CA THR A 186 -11.02 3.08 2.24
C THR A 186 -9.77 2.32 1.81
N MET A 187 -9.31 1.33 2.58
CA MET A 187 -8.19 0.46 2.18
C MET A 187 -8.50 -0.36 0.92
N LEU A 188 -9.74 -0.87 0.80
CA LEU A 188 -10.19 -1.58 -0.40
C LEU A 188 -10.20 -0.67 -1.63
N GLU A 189 -10.57 0.61 -1.52
CA GLU A 189 -10.63 1.54 -2.65
C GLU A 189 -9.32 1.59 -3.46
N PHE A 190 -8.15 1.51 -2.81
CA PHE A 190 -6.86 1.49 -3.50
C PHE A 190 -6.20 0.11 -3.61
N ARG A 191 -6.61 -0.90 -2.83
CA ARG A 191 -6.04 -2.26 -2.87
C ARG A 191 -6.84 -3.25 -3.72
N TRP A 192 -8.02 -2.89 -4.20
CA TRP A 192 -8.97 -3.81 -4.81
C TRP A 192 -8.38 -4.72 -5.91
N PRO A 193 -7.71 -4.21 -6.97
CA PRO A 193 -7.19 -5.09 -8.01
C PRO A 193 -6.07 -6.02 -7.52
N ALA A 194 -5.23 -5.55 -6.58
CA ALA A 194 -4.13 -6.31 -6.02
C ALA A 194 -4.63 -7.45 -5.12
N LEU A 195 -5.67 -7.20 -4.31
CA LEU A 195 -6.30 -8.22 -3.48
C LEU A 195 -7.10 -9.23 -4.32
N LEU A 196 -7.75 -8.79 -5.41
CA LEU A 196 -8.36 -9.73 -6.35
C LEU A 196 -7.33 -10.66 -7.00
N TRP A 197 -6.18 -10.12 -7.43
CA TRP A 197 -5.08 -10.94 -7.93
C TRP A 197 -4.57 -11.93 -6.88
N LEU A 198 -4.51 -11.53 -5.61
CA LEU A 198 -4.10 -12.43 -4.53
C LEU A 198 -5.06 -13.62 -4.38
N GLU A 199 -6.36 -13.42 -4.60
CA GLU A 199 -7.40 -14.44 -4.45
C GLU A 199 -7.66 -15.29 -5.69
N LEU A 200 -7.42 -14.74 -6.88
CA LEU A 200 -7.76 -15.34 -8.17
C LEU A 200 -6.55 -15.67 -9.05
N GLY A 201 -5.37 -15.15 -8.70
CA GLY A 201 -4.25 -15.07 -9.63
C GLY A 201 -4.54 -14.12 -10.80
N GLU A 202 -3.77 -14.27 -11.87
CA GLU A 202 -4.03 -13.53 -13.11
C GLU A 202 -5.32 -14.02 -13.79
N GLN A 203 -6.13 -13.06 -14.20
CA GLN A 203 -7.35 -13.30 -14.98
C GLN A 203 -7.25 -12.49 -16.28
N PRO A 204 -7.56 -13.07 -17.45
CA PRO A 204 -7.49 -12.34 -18.72
C PRO A 204 -8.60 -11.29 -18.85
N ASP A 205 -9.70 -11.48 -18.14
CA ASP A 205 -10.89 -10.64 -18.20
C ASP A 205 -11.76 -10.84 -16.94
N TYR A 206 -12.73 -9.96 -16.77
CA TYR A 206 -13.65 -9.96 -15.63
C TYR A 206 -15.09 -9.78 -16.09
N SER A 207 -15.98 -10.63 -15.59
CA SER A 207 -17.43 -10.51 -15.72
C SER A 207 -17.98 -9.62 -14.60
N ILE A 208 -18.64 -8.53 -14.98
CA ILE A 208 -19.12 -7.49 -14.07
C ILE A 208 -20.60 -7.25 -14.30
N ALA A 209 -21.36 -7.20 -13.21
CA ALA A 209 -22.74 -6.74 -13.20
C ALA A 209 -22.90 -5.49 -12.33
N TRP A 210 -23.75 -4.57 -12.77
CA TRP A 210 -24.03 -3.34 -12.04
C TRP A 210 -25.46 -2.86 -12.29
N THR A 211 -25.95 -2.01 -11.38
CA THR A 211 -27.18 -1.25 -11.56
C THR A 211 -26.83 0.10 -12.18
N ALA A 212 -27.38 0.40 -13.35
CA ALA A 212 -27.23 1.69 -14.00
C ALA A 212 -28.09 2.77 -13.30
N ALA A 213 -27.83 4.05 -13.60
CA ALA A 213 -28.55 5.17 -12.99
C ALA A 213 -30.07 5.15 -13.23
N ASP A 214 -30.52 4.50 -14.30
CA ASP A 214 -31.94 4.29 -14.63
C ASP A 214 -32.57 3.07 -13.93
N GLY A 215 -31.81 2.37 -13.07
CA GLY A 215 -32.22 1.17 -12.37
C GLY A 215 -32.09 -0.12 -13.18
N SER A 216 -31.69 -0.06 -14.46
CA SER A 216 -31.49 -1.26 -15.27
C SER A 216 -30.28 -2.06 -14.81
N GLN A 217 -30.40 -3.39 -14.85
CA GLN A 217 -29.27 -4.29 -14.62
C GLN A 217 -28.44 -4.41 -15.88
N GLN A 218 -27.14 -4.16 -15.77
CA GLN A 218 -26.18 -4.29 -16.84
C GLN A 218 -25.18 -5.41 -16.50
N HIS A 219 -24.66 -6.02 -17.55
CA HIS A 219 -23.64 -7.04 -17.46
C HIS A 219 -22.65 -6.89 -18.61
N ARG A 220 -21.35 -6.86 -18.31
CA ARG A 220 -20.28 -6.84 -19.32
C ARG A 220 -19.12 -7.71 -18.91
N ARG A 221 -18.40 -8.19 -19.90
CA ARG A 221 -17.09 -8.80 -19.75
C ARG A 221 -16.08 -7.75 -20.19
N ILE A 222 -15.14 -7.40 -19.32
CA ILE A 222 -14.11 -6.39 -19.59
C ILE A 222 -12.72 -7.01 -19.56
N PRO A 223 -11.77 -6.53 -20.40
CA PRO A 223 -10.41 -7.04 -20.38
C PRO A 223 -9.67 -6.63 -19.11
N ALA A 224 -8.78 -7.49 -18.64
CA ALA A 224 -7.75 -7.09 -17.67
C ALA A 224 -6.70 -6.21 -18.37
N LEU A 225 -6.13 -5.23 -17.65
CA LEU A 225 -5.12 -4.32 -18.20
C LEU A 225 -3.75 -4.53 -17.55
N SER A 226 -2.70 -4.53 -18.39
CA SER A 226 -1.31 -4.39 -17.95
C SER A 226 -1.05 -3.01 -17.35
N GLN A 227 0.08 -2.84 -16.66
CA GLN A 227 0.45 -1.54 -16.10
C GLN A 227 0.60 -0.46 -17.19
N ALA A 228 1.15 -0.80 -18.35
CA ALA A 228 1.31 0.14 -19.46
C ALA A 228 -0.05 0.58 -20.05
N GLN A 229 -0.97 -0.37 -20.25
CA GLN A 229 -2.32 -0.05 -20.72
C GLN A 229 -3.10 0.79 -19.71
N LEU A 230 -3.00 0.48 -18.41
CA LEU A 230 -3.64 1.26 -17.36
C LEU A 230 -3.12 2.70 -17.33
N ARG A 231 -1.80 2.90 -17.42
CA ARG A 231 -1.19 4.25 -17.49
C ARG A 231 -1.66 5.03 -18.72
N SER A 232 -1.74 4.38 -19.88
CA SER A 232 -2.26 5.01 -21.12
C SER A 232 -3.73 5.41 -20.96
N ALA A 233 -4.55 4.50 -20.40
CA ALA A 233 -5.96 4.73 -20.12
C ALA A 233 -6.18 5.84 -19.09
N ALA A 234 -5.30 5.96 -18.09
CA ALA A 234 -5.31 7.01 -17.09
C ALA A 234 -4.94 8.37 -17.71
N ALA A 235 -3.86 8.43 -18.49
CA ALA A 235 -3.43 9.66 -19.17
C ALA A 235 -4.52 10.21 -20.11
N ALA A 236 -5.23 9.33 -20.80
CA ALA A 236 -6.36 9.71 -21.67
C ALA A 236 -7.56 10.28 -20.90
N ARG A 237 -7.67 9.96 -19.60
CA ARG A 237 -8.77 10.36 -18.70
C ARG A 237 -8.34 11.39 -17.66
N ALA A 238 -7.08 11.81 -17.67
CA ALA A 238 -6.52 12.72 -16.68
C ALA A 238 -7.26 14.07 -16.73
N GLY A 239 -7.87 14.43 -15.59
CA GLY A 239 -8.28 15.80 -15.32
C GLY A 239 -7.09 16.67 -14.91
N ALA A 240 -7.34 17.87 -14.42
CA ALA A 240 -6.28 18.65 -13.79
C ALA A 240 -5.80 17.92 -12.51
N ASP A 241 -4.52 17.55 -12.46
CA ASP A 241 -3.91 17.00 -11.25
C ASP A 241 -4.11 17.99 -10.11
N ARG A 242 -4.70 17.50 -9.03
CA ARG A 242 -4.88 18.29 -7.82
C ARG A 242 -3.57 18.26 -7.04
N PRO A 243 -3.00 19.42 -6.69
CA PRO A 243 -1.74 19.45 -5.97
C PRO A 243 -1.89 18.79 -4.59
N GLU A 244 -0.86 18.06 -4.15
CA GLU A 244 -0.86 17.38 -2.86
C GLU A 244 -0.97 18.37 -1.69
N ARG A 245 -0.36 19.56 -1.85
CA ARG A 245 -0.46 20.70 -0.93
C ARG A 245 -1.09 21.90 -1.65
N ALA A 246 -2.12 22.50 -1.06
CA ALA A 246 -2.85 23.60 -1.68
C ALA A 246 -3.38 24.59 -0.64
N LEU A 247 -3.22 25.88 -0.91
CA LEU A 247 -3.96 26.96 -0.26
C LEU A 247 -4.73 27.72 -1.34
N GLU A 248 -6.02 27.92 -1.13
CA GLU A 248 -6.85 28.80 -1.93
C GLU A 248 -7.55 29.82 -1.02
N LEU A 249 -7.34 31.10 -1.30
CA LEU A 249 -8.04 32.20 -0.64
C LEU A 249 -9.21 32.62 -1.54
N ARG A 250 -10.44 32.34 -1.11
CA ARG A 250 -11.61 32.63 -1.92
C ARG A 250 -12.12 34.05 -1.69
N PRO A 251 -12.67 34.72 -2.74
CA PRO A 251 -13.20 36.08 -2.60
C PRO A 251 -14.35 36.25 -1.60
N ASP A 252 -15.02 35.15 -1.23
CA ASP A 252 -16.07 35.11 -0.22
C ASP A 252 -15.51 35.04 1.22
N GLY A 253 -14.21 35.27 1.41
CA GLY A 253 -13.54 35.29 2.71
C GLY A 253 -13.34 33.90 3.31
N ILE A 254 -13.50 32.83 2.53
CA ILE A 254 -13.23 31.46 2.97
C ILE A 254 -11.83 31.06 2.50
N ALA A 255 -10.98 30.63 3.43
CA ALA A 255 -9.74 29.96 3.10
C ALA A 255 -9.97 28.45 2.97
N TYR A 256 -9.34 27.86 1.97
CA TYR A 256 -9.33 26.42 1.73
C TYR A 256 -7.89 25.91 1.82
N LEU A 257 -7.64 24.93 2.70
CA LEU A 257 -6.31 24.37 2.95
C LEU A 257 -6.33 22.85 2.77
N ARG A 258 -5.55 22.35 1.82
CA ARG A 258 -5.15 20.94 1.72
C ARG A 258 -3.69 20.84 2.18
N PRO A 259 -3.41 20.32 3.39
CA PRO A 259 -2.05 20.31 3.91
C PRO A 259 -1.18 19.16 3.37
N GLY A 260 -1.79 18.18 2.70
CA GLY A 260 -1.09 17.00 2.18
C GLY A 260 -0.56 16.07 3.30
N PRO A 261 0.22 15.03 2.95
CA PRO A 261 0.82 14.11 3.93
C PRO A 261 1.70 14.83 4.95
N PHE A 262 1.81 14.27 6.16
CA PHE A 262 2.56 14.87 7.29
C PHE A 262 4.07 14.60 7.21
N TYR A 263 4.56 14.16 6.05
CA TYR A 263 5.95 13.81 5.79
C TYR A 263 6.47 14.55 4.54
N ASN A 264 7.74 14.38 4.19
CA ASN A 264 8.35 15.07 3.07
C ASN A 264 7.91 14.49 1.71
N ILE A 265 7.25 15.30 0.90
CA ILE A 265 6.82 14.95 -0.47
C ILE A 265 7.70 15.60 -1.54
N ASP A 266 8.75 16.33 -1.15
CA ASP A 266 9.59 17.06 -2.08
C ASP A 266 10.35 16.07 -2.99
N PRO A 267 10.34 16.27 -4.32
CA PRO A 267 11.05 15.40 -5.24
C PRO A 267 12.54 15.30 -4.90
N GLY A 268 13.02 14.09 -4.62
CA GLY A 268 14.42 13.85 -4.26
C GLY A 268 14.78 14.17 -2.82
N ALA A 269 13.80 14.29 -1.92
CA ALA A 269 14.04 14.38 -0.48
C ALA A 269 14.98 13.25 0.00
N ALA A 270 16.01 13.62 0.75
CA ALA A 270 16.98 12.68 1.30
C ALA A 270 16.39 11.83 2.43
N ASP A 271 15.47 12.41 3.19
CA ASP A 271 14.68 11.73 4.21
C ASP A 271 13.19 12.02 3.95
N PRO A 272 12.40 11.01 3.54
CA PRO A 272 10.97 11.20 3.33
C PRO A 272 10.22 11.46 4.63
N TRP A 273 10.78 11.14 5.81
CA TRP A 273 10.11 11.31 7.10
C TRP A 273 10.36 12.67 7.75
N ASP A 274 11.21 13.52 7.18
CA ASP A 274 11.43 14.89 7.68
C ASP A 274 10.18 15.76 7.46
N PRO A 275 9.46 16.19 8.52
CA PRO A 275 8.24 16.97 8.36
C PRO A 275 8.51 18.45 8.03
N GLY A 276 9.78 18.87 7.86
CA GLY A 276 10.14 20.28 7.68
C GLY A 276 9.40 20.97 6.53
N SER A 277 9.25 20.32 5.37
CA SER A 277 8.51 20.91 4.23
C SER A 277 7.01 20.99 4.48
N PHE A 278 6.45 20.05 5.24
CA PHE A 278 5.06 20.07 5.70
C PHE A 278 4.82 21.25 6.64
N VAL A 279 5.63 21.37 7.69
CA VAL A 279 5.51 22.43 8.71
C VAL A 279 5.63 23.80 8.06
N ALA A 280 6.65 24.01 7.22
CA ALA A 280 6.87 25.28 6.53
C ALA A 280 5.69 25.67 5.63
N PHE A 281 5.08 24.71 4.92
CA PHE A 281 3.90 24.97 4.11
C PHE A 281 2.69 25.38 4.96
N VAL A 282 2.43 24.66 6.06
CA VAL A 282 1.31 24.95 6.95
C VAL A 282 1.48 26.33 7.60
N ASP A 283 2.67 26.65 8.11
CA ASP A 283 2.97 27.96 8.69
C ASP A 283 2.73 29.09 7.69
N ALA A 284 3.31 28.98 6.49
CA ALA A 284 3.13 29.97 5.43
C ALA A 284 1.66 30.08 4.97
N ALA A 285 0.90 28.99 5.03
CA ALA A 285 -0.51 29.00 4.70
C ALA A 285 -1.32 29.77 5.75
N PHE A 286 -1.08 29.52 7.05
CA PHE A 286 -1.76 30.24 8.12
C PHE A 286 -1.41 31.73 8.15
N GLU A 287 -0.16 32.10 7.85
CA GLU A 287 0.22 33.51 7.68
C GLU A 287 -0.61 34.20 6.59
N GLN A 288 -0.77 33.55 5.43
CA GLN A 288 -1.57 34.08 4.33
C GLN A 288 -3.07 34.15 4.66
N ILE A 289 -3.61 33.15 5.36
CA ILE A 289 -5.01 33.11 5.81
C ILE A 289 -5.31 34.28 6.75
N LEU A 290 -4.42 34.54 7.71
CA LEU A 290 -4.54 35.65 8.65
C LEU A 290 -4.40 37.00 7.94
N ALA A 291 -3.44 37.14 7.03
CA ALA A 291 -3.25 38.37 6.25
C ALA A 291 -4.45 38.70 5.35
N ALA A 292 -5.17 37.68 4.88
CA ALA A 292 -6.37 37.82 4.07
C ALA A 292 -7.65 38.10 4.88
N ASP A 293 -7.57 38.13 6.22
CA ASP A 293 -8.72 38.27 7.12
C ASP A 293 -9.84 37.26 6.79
N ALA A 294 -9.46 36.01 6.49
CA ALA A 294 -10.41 34.98 6.14
C ALA A 294 -11.34 34.69 7.33
N ARG A 295 -12.65 34.81 7.10
CA ARG A 295 -13.69 34.59 8.13
C ARG A 295 -13.92 33.12 8.47
N ALA A 296 -13.48 32.21 7.60
CA ALA A 296 -13.63 30.76 7.78
C ALA A 296 -12.48 30.02 7.11
N LEU A 297 -12.14 28.85 7.66
CA LEU A 297 -11.12 27.94 7.12
C LEU A 297 -11.75 26.55 6.92
N LEU A 298 -11.64 26.03 5.70
CA LEU A 298 -11.92 24.64 5.37
C LEU A 298 -10.60 23.88 5.25
N ILE A 299 -10.32 22.96 6.19
CA ILE A 299 -9.16 22.07 6.13
C ILE A 299 -9.60 20.74 5.52
N ASP A 300 -8.94 20.35 4.44
CA ASP A 300 -9.24 19.13 3.70
C ASP A 300 -8.17 18.08 3.93
N LEU A 301 -8.49 17.14 4.81
CA LEU A 301 -7.66 15.97 5.13
C LEU A 301 -8.07 14.72 4.36
N ARG A 302 -8.94 14.83 3.34
CA ARG A 302 -9.28 13.69 2.49
C ARG A 302 -8.04 13.24 1.72
N ASP A 303 -7.87 11.93 1.59
CA ASP A 303 -6.72 11.25 0.98
C ASP A 303 -5.37 11.56 1.68
N ASN A 304 -5.40 11.99 2.94
CA ASN A 304 -4.19 12.18 3.73
C ASN A 304 -3.80 10.86 4.42
N PRO A 305 -2.63 10.27 4.11
CA PRO A 305 -2.20 8.99 4.67
C PRO A 305 -1.61 9.10 6.09
N GLY A 306 -1.48 10.32 6.64
CA GLY A 306 -0.77 10.59 7.89
C GLY A 306 0.73 10.88 7.69
N GLY A 307 1.53 10.54 8.69
CA GLY A 307 2.98 10.78 8.79
C GLY A 307 3.41 10.92 10.25
N ASP A 308 4.59 11.51 10.48
CA ASP A 308 5.23 11.67 11.80
C ASP A 308 4.45 12.62 12.74
#